data_AF-A0A259DF53-F1
#
_entry.id   AF-A0A259DF53-F1
#
_cell.length_a   1.000
_cell.length_b   1.000
_cell.length_c   1.000
_cell.angle_alpha   90.00
_cell.angle_beta   90.00
_cell.angle_gamma   90.00
#
_symmetry.space_group_name_H-M   'P 1'
#
loop_
_entity.id
_entity.type
_entity.pdbx_description
1 polymer ?
#
loop_
_entity_poly.entity_id
_entity_poly.type
_entity_poly.pdbx_seq_one_letter_code
_entity_poly.pdbx_strand_id
1 'polypeptide(L)'
;MTILLSIILGLGLFFIIGIAARATLRAAAPARHKPMFRDMPLTASFGLAVIFFYVLVASLAPAIALYGEGEVLGAQYLPWAAPHYLGTDKLGRDMLTRLIYGARNTVGIAFATTALAFVVGSVLGIWAALVGGRL
;
A
#
# COMPACT_ATOMS: atom_id res chain seq x y z
N MET A 1 5.26 18.04 24.72
CA MET A 1 5.61 18.90 23.56
C MET A 1 5.93 18.10 22.29
N THR A 2 6.60 16.95 22.41
CA THR A 2 6.97 16.05 21.28
C THR A 2 5.77 15.42 20.57
N ILE A 3 4.75 14.97 21.30
CA ILE A 3 3.56 14.32 20.72
C ILE A 3 2.78 15.29 19.84
N LEU A 4 2.52 16.51 20.33
CA LEU A 4 1.80 17.53 19.58
C LEU A 4 2.52 17.90 18.27
N LEU A 5 3.86 18.03 18.33
CA LEU A 5 4.69 18.28 17.15
C LEU A 5 4.56 17.13 16.13
N SER A 6 4.60 15.87 16.59
CA SER A 6 4.46 14.71 15.71
C SER A 6 3.10 14.64 15.02
N ILE A 7 2.02 15.05 15.72
CA ILE A 7 0.66 15.11 15.15
C ILE A 7 0.57 16.19 14.08
N ILE A 8 1.10 17.39 14.36
CA ILE A 8 1.08 18.51 13.42
C ILE A 8 1.90 18.19 12.17
N LEU A 9 3.09 17.61 12.34
CA LEU A 9 3.94 17.17 11.24
C LEU A 9 3.28 16.05 10.42
N GLY A 10 2.63 15.09 11.09
CA GLY A 10 1.90 14.00 10.42
C GLY A 10 0.73 14.52 9.59
N LEU A 11 -0.07 15.43 10.14
CA LEU A 11 -1.17 16.08 9.40
C LEU A 11 -0.63 16.93 8.24
N GLY A 12 0.43 17.71 8.46
CA GLY A 12 1.08 18.49 7.42
C GLY A 12 1.56 17.62 6.26
N LEU A 13 2.22 16.49 6.57
CA LEU A 13 2.68 15.52 5.58
C LEU A 13 1.51 14.91 4.80
N PHE A 14 0.42 14.55 5.48
CA PHE A 14 -0.80 14.05 4.85
C PHE A 14 -1.35 15.04 3.80
N PHE A 15 -1.47 16.32 4.17
CA PHE A 15 -1.95 17.34 3.24
C PHE A 15 -0.97 17.57 2.08
N ILE A 16 0.33 17.61 2.34
CA ILE A 16 1.36 17.78 1.30
C ILE A 16 1.32 16.63 0.29
N ILE A 17 1.30 15.38 0.77
CA ILE A 17 1.23 14.18 -0.08
C ILE A 17 -0.08 14.19 -0.87
N GLY A 18 -1.21 14.49 -0.22
CA GLY A 18 -2.51 14.57 -0.88
C GLY A 18 -2.56 15.62 -2.00
N ILE A 19 -1.96 16.80 -1.79
CA ILE A 19 -1.86 17.87 -2.79
C ILE A 19 -0.92 17.47 -3.93
N ALA A 20 0.27 16.97 -3.62
CA ALA A 20 1.28 16.57 -4.60
C ALA A 20 0.77 15.42 -5.50
N ALA A 21 0.12 14.42 -4.89
CA ALA A 21 -0.54 13.34 -5.62
C ALA A 21 -1.66 13.86 -6.52
N ARG A 22 -2.47 14.82 -6.05
CA ARG A 22 -3.54 15.41 -6.85
C ARG A 22 -2.99 16.19 -8.03
N ALA A 23 -1.91 16.95 -7.81
CA ALA A 23 -1.25 17.73 -8.86
C ALA A 23 -0.62 16.84 -9.93
N THR A 24 0.07 15.77 -9.53
CA THR A 24 0.68 14.80 -10.45
C THR A 24 -0.36 14.00 -11.23
N LEU A 25 -1.43 13.52 -10.59
CA LEU A 25 -2.55 12.84 -11.27
C LEU A 25 -3.24 13.76 -12.29
N ARG A 26 -3.45 15.04 -11.96
CA ARG A 26 -4.01 16.03 -12.90
C ARG A 26 -3.12 16.29 -14.10
N ALA A 27 -1.79 16.29 -13.91
CA ALA A 27 -0.82 16.51 -14.97
C ALA A 27 -0.64 15.28 -15.86
N ALA A 28 -0.67 14.08 -15.28
CA ALA A 28 -0.48 12.80 -15.98
C ALA A 28 -1.77 12.23 -16.61
N ALA A 29 -2.95 12.72 -16.23
CA ALA A 29 -4.22 12.21 -16.71
C ALA A 29 -4.44 12.48 -18.23
N PRO A 30 -4.77 11.45 -19.03
CA PRO A 30 -5.19 11.62 -20.42
C PRO A 30 -6.42 12.53 -20.52
N ALA A 31 -6.52 13.33 -21.60
CA ALA A 31 -7.58 14.32 -21.79
C ALA A 31 -9.02 13.76 -21.62
N ARG A 32 -9.21 12.46 -21.88
CA ARG A 32 -10.49 11.74 -21.76
C ARG A 32 -10.95 11.49 -20.31
N HIS A 33 -10.05 11.50 -19.32
CA HIS A 33 -10.40 11.20 -17.91
C HIS A 33 -10.08 12.38 -16.96
N LYS A 34 -9.69 13.54 -17.53
CA LYS A 34 -9.41 14.78 -16.79
C LYS A 34 -10.49 15.23 -15.78
N PRO A 35 -11.82 15.12 -16.03
CA PRO A 35 -12.80 15.58 -15.03
C PRO A 35 -12.76 14.74 -13.75
N MET A 36 -12.58 13.42 -13.86
CA MET A 36 -12.56 12.50 -12.71
C MET A 36 -11.43 12.83 -11.73
N PHE A 37 -10.21 13.13 -12.21
CA PHE A 37 -9.06 13.49 -11.37
C PHE A 37 -9.07 14.95 -10.88
N ARG A 38 -9.86 15.81 -11.52
CA ARG A 38 -9.99 17.22 -11.11
C ARG A 38 -10.81 17.34 -9.82
N ASP A 39 -11.85 16.54 -9.70
CA ASP A 39 -12.83 16.65 -8.60
C ASP A 39 -12.55 15.73 -7.41
N MET A 40 -11.45 14.95 -7.45
CA MET A 40 -11.06 14.10 -6.32
C MET A 40 -10.79 14.92 -5.04
N PRO A 41 -11.38 14.54 -3.88
CA PRO A 41 -11.05 15.11 -2.58
C PRO A 41 -9.61 14.73 -2.19
N LEU A 42 -8.97 15.56 -1.34
CA LEU A 42 -7.58 15.32 -0.90
C LEU A 42 -7.40 13.96 -0.22
N THR A 43 -8.42 13.49 0.52
CA THR A 43 -8.43 12.19 1.18
C THR A 43 -8.31 11.03 0.18
N ALA A 44 -9.06 11.09 -0.92
CA ALA A 44 -9.00 10.09 -1.99
C ALA A 44 -7.65 10.11 -2.72
N SER A 45 -7.11 11.31 -2.96
CA SER A 45 -5.78 11.48 -3.57
C SER A 45 -4.66 10.90 -2.72
N PHE A 46 -4.69 11.17 -1.41
CA PHE A 46 -3.75 10.59 -0.46
C PHE A 46 -3.86 9.06 -0.41
N GLY A 47 -5.09 8.53 -0.32
CA GLY A 47 -5.32 7.08 -0.34
C GLY A 47 -4.75 6.42 -1.59
N LEU A 48 -4.96 7.03 -2.76
CA LEU A 48 -4.40 6.52 -4.02
C LEU A 48 -2.86 6.56 -4.02
N ALA A 49 -2.26 7.63 -3.48
CA ALA A 49 -0.81 7.75 -3.37
C ALA A 49 -0.22 6.66 -2.47
N VAL A 50 -0.88 6.37 -1.34
CA VAL A 50 -0.47 5.31 -0.41
C VAL A 50 -0.57 3.94 -1.08
N ILE A 51 -1.69 3.64 -1.74
CA ILE A 51 -1.86 2.37 -2.47
C ILE A 51 -0.79 2.24 -3.56
N PHE A 52 -0.56 3.30 -4.34
CA PHE A 52 0.46 3.30 -5.39
C PHE A 52 1.86 3.05 -4.82
N PHE A 53 2.19 3.69 -3.70
CA PHE A 53 3.45 3.46 -2.99
C PHE A 53 3.59 1.99 -2.55
N TYR A 54 2.57 1.40 -1.94
CA TYR A 54 2.58 -0.01 -1.54
C TYR A 54 2.75 -0.95 -2.73
N VAL A 55 2.07 -0.70 -3.84
CA VAL A 55 2.21 -1.49 -5.08
C VAL A 55 3.63 -1.40 -5.62
N LEU A 56 4.22 -0.20 -5.61
CA LEU A 56 5.58 0.03 -6.10
C LEU A 56 6.61 -0.70 -5.22
N VAL A 57 6.50 -0.59 -3.90
CA VAL A 57 7.34 -1.31 -2.93
C VAL A 57 7.16 -2.83 -3.05
N ALA A 58 5.92 -3.32 -3.17
CA ALA A 58 5.63 -4.74 -3.31
C ALA A 58 6.17 -5.34 -4.62
N SER A 59 6.11 -4.58 -5.73
CA SER A 59 6.62 -5.01 -7.03
C SER A 59 8.15 -5.02 -7.07
N LEU A 60 8.78 -4.01 -6.46
CA LEU A 60 10.24 -3.91 -6.36
C LEU A 60 10.83 -4.64 -5.15
N ALA A 61 10.00 -5.30 -4.33
CA ALA A 61 10.44 -6.07 -3.16
C ALA A 61 11.63 -7.01 -3.43
N PRO A 62 11.66 -7.84 -4.50
CA PRO A 62 12.81 -8.71 -4.77
C PRO A 62 14.08 -7.95 -5.19
N ALA A 63 13.97 -6.69 -5.65
CA ALA A 63 15.12 -5.86 -5.99
C ALA A 63 15.60 -4.97 -4.83
N ILE A 64 14.71 -4.65 -3.88
CA ILE A 64 15.00 -3.78 -2.72
C ILE A 64 15.49 -4.60 -1.52
N ALA A 65 15.05 -5.85 -1.38
CA ALA A 65 15.50 -6.72 -0.30
C ALA A 65 17.00 -7.05 -0.44
N LEU A 66 17.81 -6.66 0.57
CA LEU A 66 19.26 -6.94 0.59
C LEU A 66 19.58 -8.43 0.79
N TYR A 67 18.63 -9.22 1.31
CA TYR A 67 18.84 -10.61 1.69
C TYR A 67 17.71 -11.54 1.21
N GLY A 68 17.96 -12.85 1.19
CA GLY A 68 16.94 -13.85 0.88
C GLY A 68 15.85 -13.94 1.97
N GLU A 69 14.59 -14.15 1.57
CA GLU A 69 13.41 -14.20 2.47
C GLU A 69 13.57 -15.20 3.65
N GLY A 70 14.33 -16.27 3.43
CA GLY A 70 14.57 -17.34 4.41
C GLY A 70 15.97 -17.38 5.00
N GLU A 71 16.88 -16.48 4.61
CA GLU A 71 18.28 -16.57 5.03
C GLU A 71 18.44 -16.24 6.51
N VAL A 72 19.10 -17.14 7.23
CA VAL A 72 19.48 -16.96 8.63
C VAL A 72 20.86 -16.34 8.63
N LEU A 73 20.94 -15.07 9.03
CA LEU A 73 22.12 -14.23 8.84
C LEU A 73 22.89 -14.01 10.16
N GLY A 74 22.29 -14.31 11.31
CA GLY A 74 22.94 -14.07 12.59
C GLY A 74 22.23 -14.64 13.80
N ALA A 75 22.59 -14.12 14.98
CA ALA A 75 22.00 -14.48 16.25
C ALA A 75 20.54 -13.98 16.37
N GLN A 76 19.79 -14.60 17.28
CA GLN A 76 18.41 -14.21 17.59
C GLN A 76 18.37 -12.84 18.26
N TYR A 77 17.40 -11.99 17.91
CA TYR A 77 17.14 -10.68 18.53
C TYR A 77 18.35 -9.73 18.57
N LEU A 78 19.07 -9.62 17.45
CA LEU A 78 20.11 -8.60 17.34
C LEU A 78 19.49 -7.20 17.41
N PRO A 79 20.14 -6.26 18.12
CA PRO A 79 19.67 -4.88 18.22
C PRO A 79 19.73 -4.16 16.87
N TRP A 80 19.04 -3.02 16.76
CA TRP A 80 19.02 -2.19 15.56
C TRP A 80 20.40 -1.61 15.27
N ALA A 81 21.15 -2.25 14.38
CA ALA A 81 22.51 -1.86 14.01
C ALA A 81 22.87 -2.46 12.64
N ALA A 82 23.70 -1.76 11.86
CA ALA A 82 24.22 -2.33 10.60
C ALA A 82 24.95 -3.66 10.91
N PRO A 83 24.72 -4.75 10.16
CA PRO A 83 24.04 -4.82 8.85
C PRO A 83 22.51 -5.05 8.88
N HIS A 84 21.88 -5.11 10.05
CA HIS A 84 20.44 -5.34 10.27
C HIS A 84 19.72 -4.08 10.80
N TYR A 85 19.25 -3.23 9.89
CA TYR A 85 18.65 -1.93 10.26
C TYR A 85 17.47 -2.03 11.23
N LEU A 86 16.69 -3.11 11.16
CA LEU A 86 15.57 -3.39 12.06
C LEU A 86 15.83 -4.56 13.01
N GLY A 87 17.09 -5.01 13.10
CA GLY A 87 17.48 -6.18 13.88
C GLY A 87 17.04 -7.51 13.26
N THR A 88 17.21 -8.58 14.02
CA THR A 88 16.83 -9.95 13.60
C THR A 88 15.64 -10.47 14.38
N ASP A 89 14.85 -11.36 13.75
CA ASP A 89 13.75 -12.06 14.43
C ASP A 89 14.27 -13.23 15.31
N LYS A 90 13.35 -13.95 15.97
CA LYS A 90 13.59 -15.17 16.78
C LYS A 90 14.41 -16.24 16.06
N LEU A 91 14.42 -16.23 14.73
CA LEU A 91 15.15 -17.19 13.90
C LEU A 91 16.48 -16.64 13.36
N GLY A 92 16.91 -15.44 13.77
CA GLY A 92 18.15 -14.83 13.28
C GLY A 92 18.08 -14.30 11.85
N ARG A 93 16.85 -14.05 11.35
CA ARG A 93 16.59 -13.51 10.00
C ARG A 93 16.42 -12.00 10.04
N ASP A 94 16.82 -11.30 8.99
CA ASP A 94 16.68 -9.85 8.90
C ASP A 94 15.21 -9.39 8.89
N MET A 95 14.83 -8.54 9.85
CA MET A 95 13.44 -8.11 10.02
C MET A 95 12.97 -7.18 8.90
N LEU A 96 13.86 -6.30 8.40
CA LEU A 96 13.53 -5.35 7.32
C LEU A 96 13.13 -6.10 6.05
N THR A 97 13.96 -7.07 5.65
CA THR A 97 13.71 -7.95 4.49
C THR A 97 12.36 -8.65 4.62
N ARG A 98 12.04 -9.18 5.80
CA ARG A 98 10.75 -9.86 6.04
C ARG A 98 9.55 -8.93 5.99
N LEU A 99 9.68 -7.68 6.43
CA LEU A 99 8.61 -6.70 6.29
C LEU A 99 8.36 -6.35 4.82
N ILE A 100 9.41 -6.25 4.00
CA ILE A 100 9.31 -5.98 2.56
C ILE A 100 8.63 -7.16 1.84
N TYR A 101 9.08 -8.39 2.06
CA TYR A 101 8.44 -9.59 1.49
C TYR A 101 7.01 -9.79 2.02
N GLY A 102 6.78 -9.50 3.30
CA GLY A 102 5.45 -9.55 3.92
C GLY A 102 4.47 -8.53 3.31
N ALA A 103 4.95 -7.33 2.99
CA ALA A 103 4.15 -6.31 2.29
C ALA A 103 3.73 -6.80 0.90
N ARG A 104 4.65 -7.41 0.13
CA ARG A 104 4.33 -8.01 -1.18
C ARG A 104 3.22 -9.06 -1.08
N ASN A 105 3.36 -10.01 -0.15
CA ASN A 105 2.40 -11.09 0.00
C ASN A 105 1.02 -10.56 0.45
N THR A 106 1.00 -9.60 1.38
CA THR A 106 -0.25 -9.01 1.88
C THR A 106 -0.99 -8.23 0.79
N VAL A 107 -0.28 -7.42 0.00
CA VAL A 107 -0.86 -6.69 -1.13
C VAL A 107 -1.40 -7.66 -2.18
N GLY A 108 -0.66 -8.73 -2.49
CA GLY A 108 -1.10 -9.76 -3.42
C GLY A 108 -2.40 -10.45 -2.98
N ILE A 109 -2.48 -10.84 -1.69
CA ILE A 109 -3.67 -11.46 -1.12
C ILE A 109 -4.85 -10.48 -1.12
N ALA A 110 -4.64 -9.24 -0.68
CA ALA A 110 -5.70 -8.21 -0.64
C ALA A 110 -6.27 -7.93 -2.04
N PHE A 111 -5.42 -7.91 -3.07
CA PHE A 111 -5.86 -7.76 -4.45
C PHE A 111 -6.69 -8.97 -4.92
N ALA A 112 -6.20 -10.18 -4.68
CA ALA A 112 -6.89 -11.41 -5.08
C ALA A 112 -8.26 -11.55 -4.41
N THR A 113 -8.35 -11.27 -3.10
CA THR A 113 -9.63 -11.32 -2.37
C THR A 113 -10.61 -10.27 -2.86
N THR A 114 -10.15 -9.05 -3.14
CA THR A 114 -11.00 -7.97 -3.68
C THR A 114 -11.52 -8.32 -5.08
N ALA A 115 -10.65 -8.85 -5.95
CA ALA A 115 -11.05 -9.29 -7.29
C ALA A 115 -12.10 -10.41 -7.22
N LEU A 116 -11.89 -11.40 -6.35
CA LEU A 116 -12.84 -12.50 -6.16
C LEU A 116 -14.17 -11.99 -5.60
N ALA A 117 -14.14 -11.13 -4.59
CA ALA A 117 -15.34 -10.50 -4.04
C ALA A 117 -16.10 -9.68 -5.10
N PHE A 118 -15.39 -8.96 -5.98
CA PHE A 118 -16.00 -8.22 -7.08
C PHE A 118 -16.67 -9.15 -8.10
N VAL A 119 -16.02 -10.24 -8.49
CA VAL A 119 -16.60 -11.22 -9.42
C VAL A 119 -17.85 -11.85 -8.83
N VAL A 120 -17.77 -12.37 -7.61
CA VAL A 120 -18.89 -13.01 -6.93
C VAL A 120 -20.03 -12.01 -6.69
N GLY A 121 -19.71 -10.81 -6.18
CA GLY A 121 -20.68 -9.76 -5.94
C GLY A 121 -21.36 -9.27 -7.21
N SER A 122 -20.62 -9.15 -8.31
CA SER A 122 -21.17 -8.74 -9.60
C SER A 122 -22.10 -9.81 -10.20
N VAL A 123 -21.70 -11.08 -10.13
CA VAL A 123 -22.54 -12.21 -10.60
C VAL A 123 -23.84 -12.29 -9.79
N LEU A 124 -23.74 -12.25 -8.46
CA LEU A 124 -24.92 -12.26 -7.58
C LEU A 124 -25.79 -11.01 -7.76
N GLY A 125 -25.19 -9.84 -7.97
CA GLY A 125 -25.90 -8.59 -8.21
C GLY A 125 -26.69 -8.61 -9.52
N ILE A 126 -26.08 -9.11 -10.60
CA ILE A 126 -26.77 -9.30 -11.89
C ILE A 126 -27.90 -10.33 -11.73
N TRP A 127 -27.64 -11.44 -11.04
CA TRP A 127 -28.66 -12.45 -10.78
C TRP A 127 -29.87 -11.89 -10.02
N ALA A 128 -29.61 -11.11 -8.96
CA ALA A 128 -30.65 -10.45 -8.17
C ALA A 128 -31.43 -9.43 -9.02
N ALA A 129 -30.77 -8.69 -9.90
CA ALA A 129 -31.43 -7.75 -10.79
C ALA A 129 -32.36 -8.44 -11.81
N LEU A 130 -31.96 -9.60 -12.34
CA LEU A 130 -32.77 -10.36 -13.30
C LEU A 130 -33.98 -11.05 -12.64
N VAL A 131 -33.82 -11.58 -11.43
CA VAL A 131 -34.89 -12.33 -10.73
C VAL A 131 -35.80 -11.41 -9.89
N GLY A 132 -35.25 -10.36 -9.30
CA GLY A 132 -35.93 -9.43 -8.40
C GLY A 132 -36.44 -8.14 -9.04
N GLY A 133 -36.14 -7.90 -10.33
CA GLY A 133 -36.64 -6.76 -11.11
C GLY A 133 -38.14 -6.82 -11.37
N ARG A 134 -38.95 -6.74 -10.31
CA ARG A 134 -40.36 -6.39 -10.41
C ARG A 134 -40.46 -4.87 -10.52
N LEU A 135 -40.86 -4.39 -11.70
CA LEU A 135 -41.41 -3.04 -11.89
C LEU A 135 -42.62 -2.85 -10.98
#